data_AF-A0A1C5LYB2-F1
#
_entry.id   AF-A0A1C5LYB2-F1
#
_cell.length_a   1.000
_cell.length_b   1.000
_cell.length_c   1.000
_cell.angle_alpha   90.00
_cell.angle_beta   90.00
_cell.angle_gamma   90.00
#
_symmetry.space_group_name_H-M   'P 1'
#
loop_
_entity.id
_entity.type
_entity.pdbx_description
1 polymer ?
#
loop_
_entity_poly.entity_id
_entity_poly.type
_entity_poly.pdbx_seq_one_letter_code
_entity_poly.pdbx_strand_id
1 'polypeptide(L)' 'MKYEYMKESKQMLQYFQFPKFLLKLRISQTAKFLYMILYDRARISRMNSWIDKYGNVYLIFR' A
#
# COMPACT_ATOMS: atom_id res chain seq x y z
N MET A 1 -34.54 -1.05 12.86
CA MET A 1 -33.19 -1.63 12.67
C MET A 1 -32.17 -0.66 13.25
N LYS A 2 -31.17 -1.14 13.99
CA LYS A 2 -30.15 -0.29 14.62
C LYS A 2 -28.97 -0.17 13.66
N TYR A 3 -28.72 1.01 13.12
CA TYR A 3 -27.58 1.25 12.22
C TYR A 3 -26.33 1.52 13.06
N GLU A 4 -25.26 0.75 12.85
CA GLU A 4 -23.94 1.08 13.39
C GLU A 4 -23.20 2.01 12.42
N TYR A 5 -22.92 3.22 12.86
CA TYR A 5 -22.08 4.17 12.15
C TYR A 5 -20.61 4.01 12.57
N MET A 6 -19.67 4.30 11.68
CA MET A 6 -18.24 4.33 12.01
C MET A 6 -17.98 5.36 13.11
N LYS A 7 -17.39 4.91 14.22
CA LYS A 7 -16.98 5.75 15.36
C LYS A 7 -15.48 6.00 15.29
N GLU A 8 -15.01 7.18 15.70
CA GLU A 8 -13.59 7.57 15.72
C GLU A 8 -12.70 6.62 16.54
N SER A 9 -13.27 5.94 17.54
CA SER A 9 -12.55 4.96 18.38
C SER A 9 -12.36 3.59 17.72
N LYS A 10 -12.92 3.36 16.52
CA LYS A 10 -12.74 2.10 15.81
C LYS A 10 -11.36 2.15 15.16
N GLN A 11 -10.40 1.41 15.74
CA GLN A 11 -9.05 1.24 15.22
C GLN A 11 -9.13 1.07 13.71
N MET A 12 -8.59 2.02 12.95
CA MET A 12 -8.69 1.99 11.49
C MET A 12 -8.08 0.69 11.01
N LEU A 13 -8.88 -0.14 10.34
CA LEU A 13 -8.40 -1.33 9.66
C LEU A 13 -7.31 -0.89 8.68
N GLN A 14 -6.11 -1.45 8.84
CA GLN A 14 -4.98 -1.18 7.97
C GLN A 14 -5.22 -1.86 6.63
N TYR A 15 -5.86 -1.14 5.71
CA TYR A 15 -6.06 -1.60 4.35
C TYR A 15 -4.88 -1.19 3.48
N PHE A 16 -4.46 -2.12 2.64
CA PHE A 16 -3.58 -1.81 1.52
C PHE A 16 -4.33 -0.96 0.49
N GLN A 17 -3.65 0.07 -0.01
CA GLN A 17 -4.21 0.91 -1.07
C GLN A 17 -4.12 0.18 -2.40
N PHE A 18 -5.26 0.03 -3.09
CA PHE A 18 -5.32 -0.53 -4.43
C PHE A 18 -5.42 0.58 -5.49
N PRO A 19 -4.34 0.89 -6.25
CA PRO A 19 -4.41 1.92 -7.29
C PRO A 19 -5.35 1.53 -8.42
N LYS A 20 -6.25 2.44 -8.78
CA LYS A 20 -7.27 2.21 -9.84
C LYS A 20 -6.67 1.83 -11.19
N PHE A 21 -5.44 2.28 -11.51
CA PHE A 21 -4.79 1.94 -12.78
C PHE A 21 -4.50 0.44 -12.91
N LEU A 22 -4.27 -0.28 -11.79
CA LEU A 22 -4.07 -1.73 -11.80
C LEU A 22 -5.30 -2.50 -12.29
N LEU A 23 -6.51 -1.91 -12.21
CA LEU A 23 -7.73 -2.51 -12.76
C LEU A 23 -7.67 -2.63 -14.29
N LYS A 24 -7.02 -1.67 -14.95
CA LYS A 24 -6.93 -1.60 -16.42
C LYS A 24 -5.80 -2.47 -16.98
N LEU A 25 -4.86 -2.88 -16.14
CA LEU A 25 -3.72 -3.69 -16.57
C LEU A 25 -4.09 -5.18 -16.68
N ARG A 26 -3.74 -5.78 -17.81
CA ARG A 26 -3.85 -7.23 -18.08
C ARG A 26 -2.68 -8.01 -17.45
N ILE A 27 -2.44 -7.81 -16.16
CA ILE A 27 -1.48 -8.57 -15.37
C ILE A 27 -2.20 -9.58 -14.46
N SER A 28 -1.47 -10.59 -13.98
CA SER A 28 -2.04 -11.58 -13.06
C SER A 28 -2.57 -10.93 -11.78
N GLN A 29 -3.57 -11.55 -11.17
CA GLN A 29 -4.11 -11.05 -9.90
C GLN A 29 -3.05 -11.04 -8.80
N THR A 30 -2.17 -12.06 -8.77
CA THR A 30 -1.00 -12.11 -7.87
C THR A 30 -0.05 -10.93 -8.08
N ALA A 31 0.20 -10.50 -9.32
CA ALA A 31 1.03 -9.32 -9.58
C ALA A 31 0.38 -8.03 -9.04
N LYS A 32 -0.95 -7.89 -9.13
CA LYS A 32 -1.66 -6.74 -8.55
C LYS A 32 -1.55 -6.72 -7.02
N PHE A 33 -1.71 -7.88 -6.37
CA PHE A 33 -1.51 -8.02 -4.93
C PHE A 33 -0.07 -7.71 -4.53
N LEU A 34 0.91 -8.23 -5.26
CA LEU A 34 2.33 -7.97 -5.01
C LEU A 34 2.63 -6.47 -5.11
N TYR A 35 2.13 -5.78 -6.15
CA TYR A 35 2.25 -4.33 -6.24
C TYR A 35 1.70 -3.63 -5.00
N MET A 36 0.52 -4.05 -4.55
CA MET A 36 -0.15 -3.46 -3.39
C MET A 36 0.71 -3.54 -2.12
N ILE A 37 1.35 -4.70 -1.89
CA ILE A 37 2.26 -4.94 -0.77
C ILE A 37 3.54 -4.11 -0.91
N LEU A 38 4.15 -4.11 -2.09
CA LEU A 38 5.39 -3.36 -2.35
C LEU A 38 5.16 -1.85 -2.23
N TYR A 39 4.00 -1.35 -2.64
CA TYR A 39 3.64 0.06 -2.54
C TYR A 39 3.56 0.51 -1.08
N ASP A 40 2.97 -0.31 -0.20
CA ASP A 40 2.94 -0.02 1.23
C ASP A 40 4.34 -0.08 1.85
N ARG A 41 5.13 -1.10 1.50
CA ARG A 41 6.53 -1.22 1.93
C ARG A 41 7.39 -0.05 1.47
N ALA A 42 7.14 0.50 0.28
CA ALA A 42 7.84 1.68 -0.22
C ALA A 42 7.52 2.91 0.65
N ARG A 43 6.32 3.04 1.21
CA ARG A 43 6.00 4.14 2.15
C ARG A 43 6.84 4.04 3.42
N ILE A 44 6.97 2.84 3.98
CA ILE A 44 7.82 2.58 5.14
C ILE A 44 9.29 2.87 4.80
N SER A 45 9.75 2.42 3.63
CA SER A 45 11.12 2.65 3.17
C SER A 45 11.43 4.15 3.04
N ARG A 46 10.48 4.93 2.52
CA ARG A 46 10.58 6.39 2.47
C ARG A 46 10.65 7.02 3.86
N MET A 47 9.87 6.54 4.83
CA MET A 47 9.95 7.01 6.23
C MET A 47 11.30 6.67 6.86
N ASN A 48 11.91 5.55 6.48
CA ASN A 48 13.24 5.13 6.92
C ASN A 48 14.39 5.80 6.15
N SER A 49 14.10 6.78 5.29
CA SER A 49 15.09 7.45 4.43
C SER A 49 15.87 6.48 3.52
N TRP A 50 15.27 5.37 3.11
CA TRP A 50 15.82 4.48 2.09
C TRP A 50 15.55 5.05 0.70
N ILE A 51 16.29 6.12 0.41
CA ILE A 51 16.18 6.92 -0.80
C ILE A 51 17.58 7.02 -1.41
N ASP A 52 17.69 6.78 -2.71
CA ASP A 52 18.96 6.89 -3.42
C ASP A 52 19.36 8.35 -3.68
N LYS A 53 20.54 8.57 -4.27
CA LYS A 53 21.04 9.91 -4.63
C LYS A 53 20.18 10.67 -5.64
N TYR A 54 19.25 10.01 -6.31
CA TYR A 54 18.33 10.59 -7.30
C TYR A 54 16.92 10.80 -6.75
N GLY A 55 16.65 10.45 -5.48
CA GLY A 55 15.34 10.57 -4.87
C GLY A 55 14.44 9.34 -5.05
N ASN A 56 14.95 8.23 -5.57
CA ASN A 56 14.16 7.00 -5.73
C ASN A 56 14.12 6.21 -4.43
N VAL A 57 12.92 5.78 -4.06
CA VAL A 57 12.72 4.88 -2.92
C VAL A 57 13.05 3.44 -3.34
N TYR A 58 13.87 2.75 -2.56
CA TYR A 58 14.22 1.35 -2.79
C TYR A 58 13.77 0.46 -1.62
N LEU A 59 13.68 -0.83 -1.89
CA LEU A 59 13.38 -1.85 -0.89
C LEU A 59 14.63 -2.69 -0.61
N ILE A 60 14.84 -3.03 0.67
CA ILE A 60 15.87 -3.99 1.08
C ILE A 60 15.17 -5.31 1.38
N PHE A 61 15.54 -6.37 0.66
CA PHE A 61 15.14 -7.74 0.98
C PHE A 61 16.27 -8.38 1.77
N ARG A 62 15.94 -8.98 2.90
CA ARG A 62 16.88 -9.67 3.79
C ARG A 62 16.37 -11.09 4.04
#